data_AF-A0A1F2KBV2-F1
#
_entry.id   AF-A0A1F2KBV2-F1
#
_cell.length_a   1.000
_cell.length_b   1.000
_cell.length_c   1.000
_cell.angle_alpha   90.00
_cell.angle_beta   90.00
_cell.angle_gamma   90.00
#
_symmetry.space_group_name_H-M   'P 1'
#
loop_
_entity.id
_entity.type
_entity.pdbx_description
1 polymer ?
#
loop_
_entity_poly.entity_id
_entity_poly.type
_entity_poly.pdbx_seq_one_letter_code
_entity_poly.pdbx_strand_id
1 'polypeptide(L)' 'MNKVTAEIYQLHPDRYILVSGQEEGAPTCPYENVQQWVGYDTLTKEYIRFTKSVYKKLVEEMENKKIKI' A
#
# COMPACT_ATOMS: atom_id res chain seq x y z
N MET A 1 0.28 -0.13 -13.37
CA MET A 1 0.51 -0.45 -11.95
C MET A 1 0.01 -1.86 -11.68
N ASN A 2 0.87 -2.75 -11.20
CA ASN A 2 0.54 -4.16 -10.95
C ASN A 2 -0.47 -4.29 -9.80
N LYS A 3 -1.39 -5.25 -9.89
CA LYS A 3 -2.44 -5.47 -8.88
C LYS A 3 -2.08 -6.65 -8.00
N VAL A 4 -2.02 -6.43 -6.68
CA VAL A 4 -1.80 -7.47 -5.68
C VAL A 4 -3.15 -7.85 -5.05
N THR A 5 -3.54 -9.11 -5.20
CA THR A 5 -4.77 -9.66 -4.61
C THR A 5 -4.52 -10.19 -3.19
N ALA A 6 -5.57 -10.62 -2.51
CA ALA A 6 -5.44 -11.21 -1.18
C ALA A 6 -4.64 -12.51 -1.22
N GLU A 7 -4.84 -13.33 -2.24
CA GLU A 7 -4.12 -14.60 -2.44
C GLU A 7 -2.61 -14.34 -2.64
N ILE A 8 -2.25 -13.39 -3.51
CA ILE A 8 -0.85 -13.01 -3.76
C ILE A 8 -0.20 -12.46 -2.48
N TYR A 9 -0.91 -11.58 -1.76
CA TYR A 9 -0.42 -10.99 -0.52
C TYR A 9 -0.19 -12.05 0.56
N GLN A 10 -1.09 -13.03 0.72
CA GLN A 10 -0.97 -14.07 1.75
C GLN A 10 0.23 -15.00 1.55
N LEU A 11 0.69 -15.19 0.31
CA LEU A 11 1.89 -15.98 0.03
C LEU A 11 3.16 -15.32 0.58
N HIS A 12 3.23 -13.99 0.49
CA HIS A 12 4.42 -13.20 0.89
C HIS A 12 4.00 -11.86 1.53
N PRO A 13 3.43 -11.84 2.74
CA PRO A 13 2.90 -10.62 3.35
C PRO A 13 4.00 -9.58 3.63
N ASP A 14 5.20 -10.04 4.02
CA ASP A 14 6.32 -9.16 4.37
C ASP A 14 6.97 -8.46 3.16
N ARG A 15 6.64 -8.88 1.93
CA ARG A 15 7.16 -8.28 0.69
C ARG A 15 6.53 -6.93 0.40
N TYR A 16 5.29 -6.72 0.85
CA TYR A 16 4.48 -5.58 0.44
C TYR A 16 4.26 -4.63 1.59
N ILE A 17 4.44 -3.33 1.35
CA ILE A 17 4.28 -2.29 2.36
C ILE A 17 3.37 -1.17 1.85
N LEU A 18 2.86 -0.36 2.79
CA LEU A 18 2.28 0.94 2.48
C LEU A 18 3.35 2.02 2.69
N VAL A 19 3.51 2.88 1.70
CA VAL A 19 4.37 4.07 1.74
C VAL A 19 3.50 5.33 1.59
N SER A 20 4.03 6.49 1.96
CA SER A 20 3.32 7.76 1.76
C SER A 20 3.05 7.99 0.28
N GLY A 21 1.83 8.41 -0.08
CA GLY A 21 1.55 8.82 -1.47
C GLY A 21 2.15 10.16 -1.87
N GLN A 22 2.90 10.81 -0.96
CA GLN A 22 3.70 11.99 -1.23
C GLN A 22 5.18 11.65 -1.51
N GLU A 23 5.57 10.37 -1.44
CA GLU A 23 6.91 9.93 -1.82
C GLU A 23 7.23 10.25 -3.28
N GLU A 24 8.50 10.50 -3.58
CA GLU A 24 8.95 10.76 -4.95
C GLU A 24 8.66 9.57 -5.86
N GLY A 25 7.98 9.83 -6.99
CA GLY A 25 7.58 8.78 -7.94
C GLY A 25 6.26 8.08 -7.60
N ALA A 26 5.61 8.43 -6.49
CA ALA A 26 4.29 7.91 -6.17
C ALA A 26 3.26 8.31 -7.25
N PRO A 27 2.34 7.39 -7.63
CA PRO A 27 1.33 7.67 -8.64
C PRO A 27 0.41 8.80 -8.18
N THR A 28 0.35 9.86 -8.98
CA THR A 28 -0.57 10.97 -8.75
C THR A 28 -2.00 10.54 -9.08
N CYS A 29 -2.94 10.88 -8.20
CA CYS A 29 -4.35 10.64 -8.45
C CYS A 29 -4.85 11.72 -9.43
N PRO A 30 -5.49 11.34 -10.56
CA PRO A 30 -6.01 12.32 -11.54
C PRO A 30 -7.16 13.18 -11.01
N TYR A 31 -7.70 12.87 -9.83
CA TYR A 31 -8.80 13.58 -9.18
C TYR A 31 -8.35 14.42 -7.98
N GLU A 32 -7.08 14.83 -7.94
CA GLU A 32 -6.43 15.67 -6.90
C GLU A 32 -6.42 15.11 -5.46
N ASN A 33 -7.15 14.04 -5.19
CA ASN A 33 -7.08 13.32 -3.92
C ASN A 33 -5.82 12.45 -3.90
N VAL A 34 -4.69 13.04 -3.49
CA VAL A 34 -3.47 12.28 -3.20
C VAL A 34 -3.82 11.24 -2.15
N GLN A 35 -3.69 9.95 -2.51
CA GLN A 35 -3.91 8.88 -1.54
C GLN A 35 -2.84 9.00 -0.46
N GLN A 36 -3.25 9.03 0.80
CA GLN A 36 -2.29 9.12 1.91
C GLN A 36 -1.29 7.95 1.90
N TRP A 37 -1.75 6.77 1.50
CA TRP A 37 -0.94 5.56 1.45
C TRP A 37 -1.01 4.90 0.07
N VAL A 38 0.12 4.41 -0.41
CA VAL A 38 0.26 3.69 -1.68
C VAL A 38 0.96 2.36 -1.44
N GLY A 39 0.55 1.31 -2.15
CA GLY A 39 1.20 0.03 -2.08
C GLY A 39 2.56 0.03 -2.78
N TYR A 40 3.54 -0.63 -2.15
CA TYR A 40 4.89 -0.75 -2.69
C TYR A 40 5.39 -2.18 -2.53
N ASP A 41 6.00 -2.69 -3.60
CA ASP A 41 6.68 -3.98 -3.62
C ASP A 41 8.16 -3.78 -3.32
N THR A 42 8.61 -4.26 -2.15
CA THR A 42 10.00 -4.09 -1.71
C THR A 42 10.99 -4.93 -2.51
N LEU A 43 10.53 -6.00 -3.17
CA LEU A 43 11.38 -6.88 -3.96
C LEU A 43 11.66 -6.27 -5.33
N THR A 44 10.61 -5.85 -6.05
CA THR A 44 10.76 -5.26 -7.40
C THR A 44 11.02 -3.76 -7.37
N LYS A 45 10.86 -3.11 -6.21
CA LYS A 45 10.98 -1.67 -6.01
C LYS A 45 9.97 -0.85 -6.82
N GLU A 46 8.75 -1.37 -6.95
CA GLU A 46 7.69 -0.77 -7.76
C GLU A 46 6.44 -0.44 -6.95
N TYR A 47 5.75 0.64 -7.35
CA TYR A 47 4.41 0.92 -6.86
C TYR A 47 3.40 -0.09 -7.40
N ILE A 48 2.52 -0.56 -6.52
CA ILE A 48 1.49 -1.56 -6.79
C ILE A 48 0.14 -1.11 -6.24
N ARG A 49 -0.92 -1.71 -6.78
CA ARG A 49 -2.30 -1.52 -6.30
C ARG A 49 -2.73 -2.74 -5.51
N PHE A 50 -3.06 -2.57 -4.25
CA PHE A 50 -3.76 -3.61 -3.50
C PHE A 50 -5.24 -3.69 -3.90
N THR A 51 -5.84 -4.87 -3.75
CA THR A 51 -7.30 -4.97 -3.67
C THR A 51 -7.81 -4.22 -2.43
N LYS A 52 -9.08 -3.78 -2.49
CA LYS A 52 -9.71 -2.98 -1.42
C LYS A 52 -9.61 -3.64 -0.04
N SER A 53 -9.75 -4.97 0.05
CA SER A 53 -9.68 -5.72 1.30
C SER A 53 -8.27 -5.69 1.91
N VAL A 54 -7.24 -5.97 1.11
CA VAL A 54 -5.84 -5.93 1.55
C VAL A 54 -5.45 -4.51 1.95
N TYR A 55 -5.81 -3.51 1.13
CA TYR A 55 -5.52 -2.11 1.42
C TYR A 55 -6.12 -1.66 2.77
N LYS A 56 -7.41 -1.95 3.01
CA LYS A 56 -8.08 -1.60 4.26
C LYS A 56 -7.40 -2.22 5.48
N LYS A 57 -7.11 -3.52 5.40
CA LYS A 57 -6.42 -4.24 6.48
C LYS A 57 -5.08 -3.58 6.83
N LEU A 58 -4.27 -3.25 5.82
CA LEU A 58 -2.96 -2.63 6.02
C LEU A 58 -3.07 -1.22 6.62
N VAL A 59 -4.02 -0.40 6.16
CA VAL A 59 -4.26 0.92 6.73
C VAL A 59 -4.70 0.82 8.19
N GLU A 60 -5.64 -0.08 8.50
CA GLU A 60 -6.09 -0.32 9.89
C GLU A 60 -4.93 -0.77 10.78
N GLU A 61 -4.06 -1.68 10.31
CA GLU A 61 -2.86 -2.10 11.05
C GLU A 61 -1.89 -0.94 11.30
N MET A 62 -1.70 -0.04 10.32
CA MET A 62 -0.85 1.14 10.50
C MET A 62 -1.44 2.15 11.49
N GLU A 63 -2.74 2.44 11.39
CA GLU A 63 -3.45 3.36 12.28
C GLU A 63 -3.47 2.82 13.71
N ASN A 64 -3.74 1.53 13.88
CA ASN A 64 -3.71 0.86 15.20
C ASN A 64 -2.29 0.82 15.80
N LYS A 65 -1.24 0.69 14.97
CA LYS A 65 0.15 0.80 15.45
C LYS A 65 0.46 2.23 15.93
N LYS A 66 -0.04 3.27 15.25
CA LYS A 66 0.15 4.67 15.67
C LYS A 66 -0.50 5.02 17.00
N ILE A 67 -1.62 4.37 17.35
CA ILE A 67 -2.35 4.60 18.61
C ILE A 67 -1.64 3.98 19.82
N LYS A 68 -0.73 3.03 19.62
CA LYS A 68 -0.05 2.28 20.69
C LYS A 68 1.35 2.80 21.05
N ILE A 69 1.75 3.96 20.52
CA ILE A 69 3.02 4.64 20.81
C ILE A 69 2.68 5.92 21.57
#